data_AF-A0A6A8GAE5-F1
#
_entry.id   AF-A0A6A8GAE5-F1
#
_cell.length_a   1.000
_cell.length_b   1.000
_cell.length_c   1.000
_cell.angle_alpha   90.00
_cell.angle_beta   90.00
_cell.angle_gamma   90.00
#
_symmetry.space_group_name_H-M   'P 1'
#
loop_
_entity.id
_entity.type
_entity.pdbx_description
1 polymer ?
#
loop_
_entity_poly.entity_id
_entity_poly.type
_entity_poly.pdbx_seq_one_letter_code
_entity_poly.pdbx_strand_id
1 'polypeptide(L)' 'MEYVYATILLESTGTDVTESSLTAVLEAAGVEVDPDRVAGVVETFAVGSDVATVTDVAEASR' A
#
# COMPACT_ATOMS: atom_id res chain seq x y z
N MET A 1 3.11 6.29 6.78
CA MET A 1 4.11 6.07 5.68
C MET A 1 4.30 4.58 5.40
N GLU A 2 4.01 3.71 6.37
CA GLU A 2 4.06 2.25 6.33
C GLU A 2 3.34 1.60 5.13
N TYR A 3 2.19 2.13 4.70
CA TYR A 3 1.43 1.58 3.57
C TYR A 3 2.22 1.62 2.26
N VAL A 4 2.94 2.71 2.01
CA VAL A 4 3.79 2.87 0.81
C VAL A 4 4.91 1.84 0.80
N TYR A 5 5.55 1.60 1.95
CA TYR A 5 6.62 0.61 2.06
C TYR A 5 6.10 -0.82 1.91
N ALA A 6 4.93 -1.13 2.46
CA ALA A 6 4.29 -2.43 2.28
C ALA A 6 3.94 -2.68 0.80
N THR A 7 3.43 -1.66 0.11
CA THR A 7 3.13 -1.73 -1.33
C THR A 7 4.38 -1.97 -2.17
N ILE A 8 5.47 -1.23 -1.94
CA ILE A 8 6.76 -1.45 -2.63
C ILE A 8 7.28 -2.86 -2.38
N LEU A 9 7.13 -3.38 -1.15
CA LEU A 9 7.56 -4.73 -0.81
C LEU A 9 6.78 -5.78 -1.63
N LEU A 10 5.46 -5.69 -1.67
CA LEU A 10 4.58 -6.59 -2.40
C LEU A 10 4.84 -6.54 -3.92
N GLU A 11 5.02 -5.35 -4.47
CA GLU A 11 5.38 -5.15 -5.87
C GLU A 11 6.75 -5.77 -6.18
N SER A 12 7.75 -5.56 -5.32
CA SER A 12 9.10 -6.09 -5.50
C SER A 12 9.16 -7.62 -5.46
N THR A 13 8.21 -8.27 -4.78
CA THR A 13 8.06 -9.73 -4.75
C THR A 13 7.15 -10.25 -5.86
N GLY A 14 6.60 -9.38 -6.73
CA GLY A 14 5.65 -9.74 -7.77
C GLY A 14 4.30 -10.25 -7.23
N THR A 15 3.99 -9.90 -5.98
CA THR A 15 2.75 -10.28 -5.30
C THR A 15 1.70 -9.20 -5.52
N ASP A 16 0.47 -9.60 -5.86
CA ASP A 16 -0.61 -8.66 -6.07
C ASP A 16 -0.87 -7.79 -4.83
N VAL A 17 -1.00 -6.49 -5.05
CA VAL A 17 -1.33 -5.49 -4.03
C VAL A 17 -2.84 -5.51 -3.82
N THR A 18 -3.28 -6.16 -2.75
CA THR A 18 -4.69 -6.34 -2.37
C THR A 18 -4.87 -5.99 -0.91
N GLU A 19 -6.11 -5.79 -0.45
CA GLU A 19 -6.39 -5.50 0.96
C GLU A 19 -5.82 -6.59 1.87
N SER A 20 -5.98 -7.86 1.47
CA SER A 20 -5.49 -9.01 2.22
C SER A 20 -3.96 -9.03 2.31
N SER A 21 -3.25 -8.80 1.19
CA SER A 21 -1.79 -8.86 1.16
C SER A 21 -1.15 -7.67 1.89
N LEU A 22 -1.71 -6.47 1.77
CA LEU A 22 -1.26 -5.28 2.53
C LEU A 22 -1.48 -5.45 4.03
N THR A 23 -2.68 -5.89 4.42
CA THR A 23 -3.02 -6.11 5.83
C THR A 23 -2.09 -7.14 6.47
N ALA A 24 -1.83 -8.27 5.79
CA ALA A 24 -0.93 -9.29 6.29
C ALA A 24 0.50 -8.79 6.52
N VAL A 25 1.02 -7.94 5.62
CA VAL A 25 2.37 -7.36 5.76
C VAL A 25 2.43 -6.36 6.92
N LEU A 26 1.41 -5.51 7.04
CA LEU A 26 1.34 -4.50 8.11
C LEU A 26 1.14 -5.14 9.49
N GLU A 27 0.30 -6.16 9.60
CA GLU A 27 0.12 -6.96 10.82
C GLU A 27 1.39 -7.71 11.20
N ALA A 28 2.10 -8.29 10.22
CA ALA A 28 3.39 -8.93 10.45
C ALA A 28 4.46 -7.95 10.92
N ALA A 29 4.36 -6.68 10.52
CA ALA A 29 5.21 -5.59 11.00
C ALA A 29 4.77 -5.03 12.39
N GLY A 30 3.65 -5.52 12.95
CA GLY A 30 3.11 -5.07 14.22
C GLY A 30 2.43 -3.69 14.17
N VAL A 31 1.98 -3.28 12.98
CA VAL A 31 1.32 -1.99 12.75
C VAL A 31 -0.19 -2.15 12.85
N GLU A 32 -0.86 -1.19 13.49
CA GLU A 32 -2.31 -1.11 13.50
C GLU A 32 -2.84 -0.70 12.11
N VAL A 33 -3.61 -1.58 11.49
CA VAL A 33 -4.09 -1.41 10.11
C VAL A 33 -5.39 -0.63 10.10
N ASP A 34 -5.40 0.46 9.34
CA ASP A 34 -6.59 1.26 9.05
C ASP A 34 -7.20 0.79 7.71
N PRO A 35 -8.38 0.15 7.73
CA PRO A 35 -8.99 -0.40 6.52
C PRO A 35 -9.33 0.66 5.47
N ASP A 36 -9.69 1.89 5.89
CA ASP A 36 -10.01 2.97 4.95
C ASP A 36 -8.75 3.43 4.20
N ARG A 37 -7.59 3.37 4.87
CA ARG A 37 -6.29 3.66 4.23
C ARG A 37 -5.84 2.55 3.30
N VAL A 38 -6.04 1.29 3.69
CA VAL A 38 -5.72 0.15 2.81
C VAL A 38 -6.56 0.21 1.54
N ALA A 39 -7.87 0.47 1.65
CA ALA A 39 -8.76 0.60 0.51
C ALA A 39 -8.31 1.71 -0.44
N GLY A 40 -7.98 2.90 0.08
CA GLY A 40 -7.49 4.01 -0.75
C GLY A 40 -6.17 3.73 -1.47
N VAL A 41 -5.26 2.98 -0.82
CA VAL A 41 -3.98 2.58 -1.43
C VAL A 41 -4.20 1.54 -2.52
N VAL A 42 -5.04 0.54 -2.29
CA VAL A 42 -5.38 -0.50 -3.28
C VAL A 42 -6.08 0.12 -4.49
N GLU A 43 -6.99 1.06 -4.29
CA GLU A 43 -7.69 1.78 -5.37
C GLU A 43 -6.71 2.61 -6.21
N THR A 44 -5.77 3.30 -5.56
CA THR A 44 -4.71 4.07 -6.25
C THR A 44 -3.82 3.16 -7.10
N PHE A 45 -3.51 1.96 -6.60
CA PHE A 45 -2.69 0.97 -7.31
C PHE A 45 -3.43 0.32 -8.50
N ALA A 46 -4.72 0.02 -8.32
CA ALA A 46 -5.55 -0.65 -9.32
C ALA A 46 -5.81 0.19 -10.58
N VAL A 47 -5.69 1.53 -10.49
CA VAL A 47 -5.84 2.45 -11.63
C VAL A 47 -4.67 2.36 -12.64
N GLY A 48 -3.69 1.47 -12.41
CA GLY A 48 -2.54 1.28 -13.29
C GLY A 48 -1.41 2.27 -13.00
N SER A 49 -1.39 2.80 -11.78
CA SER A 49 -0.40 3.74 -11.29
C SER A 49 0.87 3.00 -10.88
N ASP A 50 2.01 3.35 -11.47
CA ASP A 50 3.32 2.89 -11.00
C ASP A 50 3.52 3.21 -9.51
N VAL A 51 4.39 2.48 -8.80
CA VAL A 51 4.67 2.76 -7.36
C VAL A 51 5.10 4.21 -7.11
N ALA A 52 5.68 4.87 -8.12
CA ALA A 52 6.04 6.28 -8.11
C ALA A 52 4.83 7.21 -7.87
N THR A 53 3.65 6.86 -8.37
CA THR A 53 2.42 7.63 -8.14
C THR A 53 1.84 7.38 -6.75
N VAL A 54 2.09 6.22 -6.15
CA VAL A 54 1.71 5.94 -4.74
C VAL A 54 2.52 6.84 -3.80
N THR A 55 3.80 7.10 -4.10
CA THR A 55 4.60 8.08 -3.36
C THR A 55 4.08 9.51 -3.51
N ASP A 56 3.59 9.91 -4.70
CA ASP A 56 3.00 11.24 -4.91
C ASP A 56 1.72 11.45 -4.08
N VAL A 57 0.87 10.43 -3.94
CA VAL A 57 -0.35 10.49 -3.08
C VAL A 57 0.02 10.60 -1.60
N ALA A 58 1.09 9.93 -1.18
CA ALA A 58 1.59 10.03 0.19
C ALA A 58 2.19 11.41 0.50
N GLU A 59 2.83 12.06 -0.48
CA GLU A 59 3.35 13.43 -0.34
C GLU A 59 2.25 14.50 -0.40
N ALA A 60 1.18 14.29 -1.18
CA ALA A 60 0.03 15.18 -1.24
C ALA A 60 -0.79 15.20 0.06
N SER A 61 -0.64 14.17 0.90
CA SER A 61 -1.33 14.03 2.19
C SER A 61 -0.55 14.62 3.39
N ARG A 62 0.47 15.45 3.12
CA ARG A 62 1.35 16.07 4.13
C ARG A 62 0.98 17.51 4.46
#